data_AF-A0A2G8KC24-F1
#
_entry.id   AF-A0A2G8KC24-F1
#
_cell.length_a   1.000
_cell.length_b   1.000
_cell.length_c   1.000
_cell.angle_alpha   90.00
_cell.angle_beta   90.00
_cell.angle_gamma   90.00
#
_symmetry.space_group_name_H-M   'P 1'
#
loop_
_entity.id
_entity.type
_entity.pdbx_description
1 polymer ?
#
loop_
_entity_poly.entity_id
_entity_poly.type
_entity_poly.pdbx_seq_one_letter_code
_entity_poly.pdbx_strand_id
1 'polypeptide(L)'
;MDERGFIVESNRKEERKEINCGGTKRGLKAQESLLEGGFGFANILDAANSTRDQIDDIGGSASDVTLSLVCELHAVAGDGIGFNNVVAADDASRSTITFEGTMLNGPDWDRCAKVLEGGEERWNMISQGKSCDQLVELLLKEITGDGEGYEYLEPKGLSEDVPVYLRYEGKIRKRKMDRRDAGIIFKEMWTEKAKKDADKTDGSLENVASFFAQFMQQKYGEHRAAFEWTYNLVDICEHNEENDHLKMFYSILTDELDERVYHSFMERLSNLFETLEKKDEETGGEGKLTTEVFEDIIKEYFPIKDEDSVAALMEAVTDELTLQETEKIDYRELFTEEEDGSTGPFINKLRSQDEEERTYYVEEIRKELGEKGDVPVPELRMAIAVIDAEIDKANIMFYLTIAYDTDVETLNKAEPVSLDVICQRLQRGPVRRIGKLNSSELEDE
;
A
#
# COMPACT_ATOMS: atom_id res chain seq x y z
N MET A 1 57.13 -9.18 -51.50
CA MET A 1 57.63 -9.87 -50.30
C MET A 1 57.79 -8.82 -49.23
N ASP A 2 57.10 -9.04 -48.10
CA ASP A 2 57.21 -8.42 -46.79
C ASP A 2 58.28 -7.33 -46.56
N GLU A 3 57.88 -6.18 -46.04
CA GLU A 3 57.97 -5.83 -44.60
C GLU A 3 57.77 -4.32 -44.37
N ARG A 4 56.88 -3.99 -43.41
CA ARG A 4 56.95 -2.95 -42.35
C ARG A 4 57.51 -1.57 -42.74
N GLY A 5 56.87 -0.44 -42.48
CA GLY A 5 55.72 -0.05 -41.67
C GLY A 5 55.91 1.44 -41.33
N PHE A 6 54.84 2.22 -41.20
CA PHE A 6 54.87 3.48 -40.45
C PHE A 6 53.48 3.80 -39.92
N ILE A 7 53.45 3.97 -38.60
CA ILE A 7 52.33 4.40 -37.76
C ILE A 7 52.11 5.89 -38.04
N VAL A 8 50.86 6.28 -38.31
CA VAL A 8 50.40 7.67 -38.19
C VAL A 8 49.17 7.67 -37.30
N GLU A 9 49.38 8.09 -36.06
CA GLU A 9 48.33 8.48 -35.13
C GLU A 9 47.52 9.63 -35.74
N SER A 10 46.21 9.43 -35.92
CA SER A 10 45.26 10.51 -36.12
C SER A 10 44.38 10.63 -34.89
N ASN A 11 44.71 11.62 -34.07
CA ASN A 11 43.85 12.17 -33.02
C ASN A 11 42.54 12.67 -33.64
N ARG A 12 41.45 11.93 -33.42
CA ARG A 12 40.10 12.43 -33.62
C ARG A 12 39.42 12.51 -32.26
N LYS A 13 39.38 13.72 -31.71
CA LYS A 13 38.54 14.07 -30.55
C LYS A 13 37.08 13.84 -30.94
N GLU A 14 36.46 12.80 -30.39
CA GLU A 14 35.02 12.69 -30.31
C GLU A 14 34.56 13.45 -29.05
N GLU A 15 34.01 14.65 -29.26
CA GLU A 15 33.15 15.31 -28.29
C GLU A 15 31.84 14.50 -28.19
N ARG A 16 31.76 13.58 -27.24
CA ARG A 16 30.48 13.06 -26.77
C ARG A 16 29.83 14.12 -25.88
N LYS A 17 28.83 14.82 -26.43
CA LYS A 17 27.83 15.52 -25.63
C LYS A 17 27.02 14.46 -24.88
N GLU A 18 27.22 14.36 -23.58
CA GLU A 18 26.30 13.68 -22.68
C GLU A 18 24.95 14.41 -22.73
N ILE A 19 23.94 13.75 -23.32
CA ILE A 19 22.54 14.12 -23.13
C ILE A 19 22.15 13.51 -21.79
N ASN A 20 22.14 14.36 -20.77
CA ASN A 20 21.72 14.02 -19.42
C ASN A 20 20.18 13.91 -19.40
N CYS A 21 19.65 12.71 -19.64
CA CYS A 21 18.27 12.38 -19.31
C CYS A 21 18.18 12.16 -17.79
N GLY A 22 18.18 13.26 -17.04
CA GLY A 22 17.92 13.28 -15.61
C GLY A 22 16.43 13.05 -15.37
N GLY A 23 16.08 11.94 -14.73
CA GLY A 23 14.70 11.69 -14.29
C GLY A 23 14.62 10.51 -13.33
N THR A 24 15.12 9.33 -13.72
CA THR A 24 14.68 8.10 -13.02
C THR A 24 15.59 7.64 -11.87
N LYS A 25 16.85 8.07 -11.81
CA LYS A 25 17.83 7.53 -10.83
C LYS A 25 17.97 8.33 -9.54
N ARG A 26 17.41 9.55 -9.47
CA ARG A 26 17.44 10.37 -8.25
C ARG A 26 16.20 10.15 -7.37
N GLY A 27 15.04 9.85 -7.96
CA GLY A 27 13.82 9.51 -7.22
C GLY A 27 13.96 8.25 -6.35
N LEU A 28 14.59 7.19 -6.87
CA LEU A 28 14.79 5.93 -6.13
C LEU A 28 15.63 6.10 -4.84
N LYS A 29 16.61 7.01 -4.83
CA LYS A 29 17.46 7.25 -3.64
C LYS A 29 16.82 8.16 -2.60
N ALA A 30 15.95 9.08 -3.01
CA ALA A 30 15.16 9.89 -2.09
C ALA A 30 14.02 9.05 -1.46
N GLN A 31 13.46 8.12 -2.24
CA GLN A 31 12.52 7.10 -1.76
C GLN A 31 13.17 6.12 -0.77
N GLU A 32 14.43 5.72 -0.98
CA GLU A 32 15.21 4.96 0.02
C GLU A 32 15.35 5.74 1.34
N SER A 33 15.61 7.05 1.34
CA SER A 33 15.72 7.79 2.60
C SER A 33 14.41 7.94 3.38
N LEU A 34 13.25 7.91 2.72
CA LEU A 34 11.95 7.92 3.37
C LEU A 34 11.48 6.52 3.79
N LEU A 35 11.74 5.49 2.99
CA LEU A 35 11.37 4.11 3.30
C LEU A 35 12.37 3.40 4.25
N GLU A 36 13.66 3.74 4.20
CA GLU A 36 14.72 3.18 5.06
C GLU A 36 15.08 4.10 6.25
N GLY A 37 14.88 5.42 6.11
CA GLY A 37 15.36 6.41 7.09
C GLY A 37 14.34 6.92 8.10
N GLY A 38 13.05 6.64 7.93
CA GLY A 38 12.06 7.17 8.87
C GLY A 38 10.65 6.63 8.72
N PHE A 39 10.41 5.38 9.14
CA PHE A 39 9.26 4.99 9.95
C PHE A 39 9.69 3.75 10.76
N GLY A 40 9.84 3.93 12.07
CA GLY A 40 10.60 3.01 12.92
C GLY A 40 10.07 1.58 12.89
N PHE A 41 10.93 0.62 12.53
CA PHE A 41 11.04 -0.73 13.14
C PHE A 41 12.20 -1.58 12.54
N ALA A 42 13.27 -0.96 12.02
CA ALA A 42 14.41 -1.70 11.44
C ALA A 42 15.19 -2.59 12.44
N ASN A 43 15.01 -2.41 13.75
CA ASN A 43 15.75 -3.18 14.76
C ASN A 43 15.05 -4.45 15.27
N ILE A 44 13.86 -4.80 14.76
CA ILE A 44 13.14 -6.03 15.19
C ILE A 44 13.27 -7.18 14.18
N LEU A 45 13.47 -6.89 12.89
CA LEU A 45 13.56 -7.95 11.87
C LEU A 45 14.88 -8.73 11.91
N ASP A 46 15.98 -8.13 12.36
CA ASP A 46 17.27 -8.82 12.53
C ASP A 46 17.23 -9.87 13.64
N ALA A 47 16.34 -9.73 14.62
CA ALA A 47 16.12 -10.73 15.66
C ALA A 47 15.24 -11.91 15.18
N ALA A 48 14.31 -11.67 14.25
CA ALA A 48 13.41 -12.70 13.72
C ALA A 48 14.07 -13.61 12.67
N ASN A 49 14.95 -13.06 11.83
CA ASN A 49 15.69 -13.84 10.84
C ASN A 49 16.74 -14.77 11.49
N SER A 50 17.30 -14.39 12.64
CA SER A 50 18.19 -15.26 13.41
C SER A 50 17.49 -16.49 14.01
N THR A 51 16.15 -16.48 14.14
CA THR A 51 15.37 -17.59 14.69
C THR A 51 14.90 -18.54 13.58
N ARG A 52 14.65 -18.02 12.37
CA ARG A 52 14.26 -18.82 11.20
C ARG A 52 15.39 -19.76 10.76
N ASP A 53 16.64 -19.29 10.81
CA ASP A 53 17.82 -20.10 10.49
C ASP A 53 18.10 -21.23 11.52
N GLN A 54 17.45 -21.23 12.68
CA GLN A 54 17.59 -22.31 13.68
C GLN A 54 16.57 -23.44 13.53
N ILE A 55 15.53 -23.26 12.69
CA ILE A 55 14.43 -24.24 12.56
C ILE A 55 14.72 -25.30 11.49
N ASP A 56 15.61 -25.02 10.53
CA ASP A 56 15.93 -25.93 9.43
C ASP A 56 16.79 -27.16 9.83
N ASP A 57 17.15 -27.31 11.12
CA ASP A 57 18.06 -28.38 11.60
C ASP A 57 17.39 -29.46 12.47
N ILE A 58 16.04 -29.50 12.57
CA ILE A 58 15.34 -30.56 13.34
C ILE A 58 14.68 -31.56 12.40
N GLY A 59 15.48 -32.51 11.91
CA GLY A 59 14.99 -33.79 11.40
C GLY A 59 14.56 -34.70 12.55
N GLY A 60 13.27 -34.72 12.91
CA GLY A 60 12.74 -35.50 14.03
C GLY A 60 11.25 -35.88 13.87
N SER A 61 10.86 -37.03 14.41
CA SER A 61 9.58 -37.70 14.15
C SER A 61 8.38 -37.04 14.86
N ALA A 62 7.15 -37.41 14.49
CA ALA A 62 5.88 -36.83 14.94
C ALA A 62 5.64 -36.75 16.48
N SER A 63 6.49 -37.37 17.32
CA SER A 63 6.49 -37.18 18.78
C SER A 63 7.16 -35.87 19.22
N ASP A 64 8.05 -35.31 18.40
CA ASP A 64 8.81 -34.09 18.71
C ASP A 64 7.97 -32.83 18.42
N VAL A 65 7.02 -32.93 17.47
CA VAL A 65 6.07 -31.85 17.13
C VAL A 65 5.08 -31.60 18.28
N THR A 66 4.64 -32.66 18.98
CA THR A 66 3.74 -32.54 20.14
C THR A 66 4.43 -31.92 21.36
N LEU A 67 5.74 -32.13 21.52
CA LEU A 67 6.53 -31.50 22.59
C LEU A 67 6.84 -30.03 22.26
N SER A 68 7.09 -29.71 20.98
CA SER A 68 7.32 -28.35 20.51
C SER A 68 6.08 -27.46 20.66
N LEU A 69 4.87 -27.97 20.34
CA LEU A 69 3.62 -27.24 20.56
C LEU A 69 3.33 -26.97 22.05
N VAL A 70 3.69 -27.91 22.93
CA VAL A 70 3.52 -27.76 24.39
C VAL A 70 4.50 -26.73 24.96
N CYS A 71 5.70 -26.60 24.38
CA CYS A 71 6.68 -25.58 24.76
C CYS A 71 6.35 -24.18 24.20
N GLU A 72 5.77 -24.06 23.00
CA GLU A 72 5.32 -22.74 22.47
C GLU A 72 4.08 -22.21 23.21
N LEU A 73 3.17 -23.09 23.64
CA LEU A 73 2.08 -22.73 24.57
C LEU A 73 2.61 -22.24 25.93
N HIS A 74 3.83 -22.63 26.31
CA HIS A 74 4.51 -22.16 27.52
C HIS A 74 5.14 -20.77 27.35
N ALA A 75 5.51 -20.38 26.13
CA ALA A 75 6.10 -19.06 25.83
C ALA A 75 5.04 -17.96 25.66
N VAL A 76 3.81 -18.32 25.23
CA VAL A 76 2.68 -17.38 25.08
C VAL A 76 1.96 -17.12 26.41
N ALA A 77 2.14 -17.98 27.41
CA ALA A 77 1.58 -17.81 28.76
C ALA A 77 2.64 -17.20 29.70
N GLY A 78 2.73 -15.88 29.73
CA GLY A 78 3.59 -15.14 30.67
C GLY A 78 3.44 -15.59 32.13
N ASP A 79 4.60 -15.62 32.81
CA ASP A 79 4.88 -15.90 34.23
C ASP A 79 3.66 -16.03 35.17
N GLY A 80 3.29 -17.25 35.53
CA GLY A 80 2.26 -17.44 36.55
C GLY A 80 1.97 -18.85 37.06
N ILE A 81 2.66 -19.91 36.61
CA ILE A 81 2.39 -21.27 37.10
C ILE A 81 3.67 -21.89 37.65
N GLY A 82 3.80 -21.88 38.98
CA GLY A 82 4.78 -22.70 39.69
C GLY A 82 4.32 -24.15 39.76
N PHE A 83 4.92 -25.03 38.96
CA PHE A 83 4.86 -26.47 39.21
C PHE A 83 6.08 -26.88 40.04
N ASN A 84 5.90 -27.00 41.35
CA ASN A 84 6.89 -27.63 42.22
C ASN A 84 6.85 -29.16 42.02
N ASN A 85 8.05 -29.72 41.91
CA ASN A 85 8.43 -31.14 41.99
C ASN A 85 8.35 -31.97 40.69
N VAL A 86 9.39 -31.86 39.87
CA VAL A 86 9.91 -33.03 39.14
C VAL A 86 11.16 -33.51 39.88
N VAL A 87 11.01 -34.57 40.67
CA VAL A 87 12.16 -35.38 41.11
C VAL A 87 12.50 -36.30 39.95
N ALA A 88 13.69 -36.09 39.38
CA ALA A 88 14.28 -37.02 38.44
C ALA A 88 14.54 -38.36 39.14
N ALA A 89 13.96 -39.44 38.63
CA ALA A 89 14.39 -40.80 38.93
C ALA A 89 14.33 -41.63 37.65
N ASP A 90 15.52 -41.77 37.09
CA ASP A 90 15.95 -42.75 36.11
C ASP A 90 15.81 -44.14 36.75
N ASP A 91 14.85 -44.97 36.34
CA ASP A 91 15.07 -46.42 36.22
C ASP A 91 13.90 -47.15 35.53
N ALA A 92 14.28 -48.11 34.69
CA ALA A 92 13.38 -48.94 33.92
C ALA A 92 12.66 -49.97 34.82
N SER A 93 11.35 -49.85 34.99
CA SER A 93 10.45 -50.97 35.32
C SER A 93 8.98 -50.59 35.13
N ARG A 94 8.24 -51.47 34.45
CA ARG A 94 6.78 -51.45 34.27
C ARG A 94 6.04 -50.96 35.52
N SER A 95 5.44 -49.78 35.43
CA SER A 95 4.31 -49.36 36.25
C SER A 95 3.15 -49.02 35.33
N THR A 96 2.16 -49.91 35.31
CA THR A 96 0.83 -49.63 34.77
C THR A 96 0.31 -48.42 35.54
N ILE A 97 0.26 -47.25 34.91
CA ILE A 97 -0.39 -46.08 35.49
C ILE A 97 -1.89 -46.37 35.47
N THR A 98 -2.41 -46.86 36.59
CA THR A 98 -3.84 -46.84 36.88
C THR A 98 -4.24 -45.39 37.06
N PHE A 99 -4.92 -44.82 36.06
CA PHE A 99 -5.66 -43.57 36.20
C PHE A 99 -6.84 -43.83 37.13
N GLU A 100 -6.64 -43.67 38.45
CA GLU A 100 -7.76 -43.43 39.35
C GLU A 100 -8.35 -42.08 38.98
N GLY A 101 -9.66 -42.08 38.68
CA GLY A 101 -10.40 -40.93 38.20
C GLY A 101 -10.35 -39.75 39.17
N THR A 102 -9.33 -38.91 39.04
CA THR A 102 -9.46 -37.49 39.31
C THR A 102 -10.36 -36.93 38.21
N MET A 103 -11.40 -36.20 38.60
CA MET A 103 -12.13 -35.35 37.66
C MET A 103 -11.10 -34.37 37.08
N LEU A 104 -10.51 -34.71 35.93
CA LEU A 104 -9.80 -33.76 35.11
C LEU A 104 -10.84 -32.72 34.77
N ASN A 105 -10.73 -31.52 35.36
CA ASN A 105 -11.43 -30.36 34.86
C ASN A 105 -11.16 -30.33 33.35
N GLY A 106 -12.23 -30.40 32.55
CA GLY A 106 -12.09 -30.40 31.09
C GLY A 106 -11.32 -29.18 30.59
N PRO A 107 -10.99 -29.12 29.30
CA PRO A 107 -10.38 -27.93 28.70
C PRO A 107 -11.17 -26.67 29.10
N ASP A 108 -10.46 -25.57 29.37
CA ASP A 108 -11.08 -24.27 29.62
C ASP A 108 -11.66 -23.73 28.31
N TRP A 109 -12.91 -24.09 28.03
CA TRP A 109 -13.59 -23.76 26.79
C TRP A 109 -13.85 -22.26 26.64
N ASP A 110 -13.93 -21.50 27.74
CA ASP A 110 -14.10 -20.04 27.71
C ASP A 110 -12.83 -19.36 27.18
N ARG A 111 -11.65 -19.94 27.43
CA ARG A 111 -10.40 -19.49 26.79
C ARG A 111 -10.35 -19.84 25.31
N CYS A 112 -10.78 -21.04 24.93
CA CYS A 112 -10.86 -21.42 23.51
C CYS A 112 -11.78 -20.48 22.73
N ALA A 113 -12.92 -20.11 23.32
CA ALA A 113 -13.89 -19.20 22.74
C ALA A 113 -13.32 -17.81 22.38
N LYS A 114 -12.30 -17.34 23.13
CA LYS A 114 -11.62 -16.05 22.89
C LYS A 114 -10.64 -16.09 21.73
N VAL A 115 -10.08 -17.25 21.44
CA VAL A 115 -9.06 -17.44 20.40
C VAL A 115 -9.70 -17.85 19.06
N LEU A 116 -10.90 -18.43 19.12
CA LEU A 116 -11.61 -18.87 17.92
C LEU A 116 -12.30 -17.72 17.19
N GLU A 117 -12.27 -17.80 15.86
CA GLU A 117 -12.94 -16.84 14.98
C GLU A 117 -14.47 -16.86 15.19
N GLY A 118 -15.04 -15.64 15.25
CA GLY A 118 -16.43 -15.39 15.63
C GLY A 118 -16.67 -15.24 17.14
N GLY A 119 -15.63 -15.43 17.97
CA GLY A 119 -15.62 -15.09 19.39
C GLY A 119 -16.55 -15.92 20.26
N GLU A 120 -16.76 -15.45 21.49
CA GLU A 120 -17.51 -16.17 22.52
C GLU A 120 -18.97 -16.45 22.11
N GLU A 121 -19.63 -15.51 21.42
CA GLU A 121 -21.01 -15.67 21.00
C GLU A 121 -21.19 -16.83 20.01
N ARG A 122 -20.32 -16.92 18.99
CA ARG A 122 -20.36 -18.01 18.02
C ARG A 122 -19.98 -19.34 18.67
N TRP A 123 -18.93 -19.35 19.50
CA TRP A 123 -18.53 -20.56 20.22
C TRP A 123 -19.67 -21.07 21.09
N ASN A 124 -20.36 -20.20 21.82
CA ASN A 124 -21.51 -20.57 22.65
C ASN A 124 -22.65 -21.16 21.82
N MET A 125 -22.92 -20.62 20.62
CA MET A 125 -23.94 -21.16 19.72
C MET A 125 -23.59 -22.57 19.23
N ILE A 126 -22.34 -22.82 18.82
CA ILE A 126 -21.93 -24.10 18.22
C ILE A 126 -21.54 -25.16 19.24
N SER A 127 -21.22 -24.76 20.48
CA SER A 127 -20.89 -25.65 21.60
C SER A 127 -22.11 -26.07 22.42
N GLN A 128 -23.25 -25.36 22.29
CA GLN A 128 -24.43 -25.61 23.10
C GLN A 128 -24.92 -27.06 22.98
N GLY A 129 -24.97 -27.76 24.12
CA GLY A 129 -25.48 -29.13 24.22
C GLY A 129 -24.52 -30.22 23.72
N LYS A 130 -23.26 -29.89 23.40
CA LYS A 130 -22.24 -30.86 22.99
C LYS A 130 -21.46 -31.42 24.19
N SER A 131 -21.00 -32.67 24.09
CA SER A 131 -20.11 -33.29 25.09
C SER A 131 -18.66 -32.79 24.93
N CYS A 132 -17.80 -33.00 25.94
CA CYS A 132 -16.38 -32.62 25.85
C CYS A 132 -15.67 -33.22 24.63
N ASP A 133 -15.92 -34.50 24.30
CA ASP A 133 -15.31 -35.14 23.12
C ASP A 133 -15.79 -34.48 21.81
N GLN A 134 -17.08 -34.13 21.74
CA GLN A 134 -17.64 -33.41 20.61
C GLN A 134 -17.12 -31.97 20.50
N LEU A 135 -16.79 -31.33 21.62
CA LEU A 135 -16.15 -30.01 21.64
C LEU A 135 -14.70 -30.07 21.19
N VAL A 136 -13.97 -31.15 21.50
CA VAL A 136 -12.63 -31.39 20.96
C VAL A 136 -12.70 -31.63 19.45
N GLU A 137 -13.62 -32.47 18.97
CA GLU A 137 -13.82 -32.67 17.52
C GLU A 137 -14.22 -31.36 16.82
N LEU A 138 -15.06 -30.55 17.46
CA LEU A 138 -15.44 -29.25 16.94
C LEU A 138 -14.25 -28.30 16.90
N LEU A 139 -13.45 -28.22 17.96
CA LEU A 139 -12.23 -27.43 18.01
C LEU A 139 -11.23 -27.87 16.93
N LEU A 140 -11.08 -29.17 16.71
CA LEU A 140 -10.25 -29.70 15.63
C LEU A 140 -10.79 -29.27 14.27
N LYS A 141 -12.11 -29.34 14.03
CA LYS A 141 -12.74 -28.82 12.80
C LYS A 141 -12.53 -27.32 12.63
N GLU A 142 -12.57 -26.54 13.72
CA GLU A 142 -12.30 -25.10 13.68
C GLU A 142 -10.85 -24.81 13.27
N ILE A 143 -9.89 -25.53 13.85
CA ILE A 143 -8.45 -25.40 13.56
C ILE A 143 -8.15 -25.87 12.13
N THR A 144 -8.83 -26.90 11.63
CA THR A 144 -8.66 -27.39 10.25
C THR A 144 -9.48 -26.63 9.21
N GLY A 145 -10.26 -25.61 9.60
CA GLY A 145 -11.02 -24.76 8.67
C GLY A 145 -12.35 -25.33 8.16
N ASP A 146 -12.86 -26.39 8.79
CA ASP A 146 -14.11 -27.10 8.48
C ASP A 146 -15.21 -26.90 9.56
N GLY A 147 -15.09 -25.82 10.34
CA GLY A 147 -16.05 -25.44 11.37
C GLY A 147 -17.47 -25.14 10.86
N GLU A 148 -18.44 -25.22 11.76
CA GLU A 148 -19.87 -25.05 11.46
C GLU A 148 -20.35 -23.62 11.79
N GLY A 149 -21.31 -23.07 11.05
CA GLY A 149 -21.91 -21.77 11.37
C GLY A 149 -21.05 -20.55 11.04
N TYR A 150 -20.16 -20.64 10.04
CA TYR A 150 -19.53 -19.46 9.45
C TYR A 150 -20.47 -18.77 8.46
N GLU A 151 -20.32 -17.45 8.36
CA GLU A 151 -20.77 -16.69 7.20
C GLU A 151 -19.79 -16.92 6.04
N TYR A 152 -20.33 -16.92 4.82
CA TYR A 152 -19.54 -17.14 3.62
C TYR A 152 -19.79 -15.99 2.64
N LEU A 153 -18.72 -15.56 1.97
CA LEU A 153 -18.77 -14.64 0.85
C LEU A 153 -19.00 -15.42 -0.45
N GLU A 154 -19.67 -14.78 -1.41
CA GLU A 154 -19.90 -15.36 -2.72
C GLU A 154 -18.64 -15.19 -3.61
N PRO A 155 -18.06 -16.28 -4.14
CA PRO A 155 -16.95 -16.18 -5.08
C PRO A 155 -17.41 -15.54 -6.39
N LYS A 156 -16.57 -14.69 -6.98
CA LYS A 156 -16.81 -14.06 -8.29
C LYS A 156 -16.57 -15.02 -9.48
N GLY A 157 -16.01 -16.21 -9.23
CA GLY A 157 -15.82 -17.29 -10.22
C GLY A 157 -14.46 -17.27 -10.91
N LEU A 158 -14.30 -18.09 -11.96
CA LEU A 158 -13.03 -18.29 -12.70
C LEU A 158 -12.98 -17.62 -14.08
N SER A 159 -13.93 -16.74 -14.42
CA SER A 159 -13.96 -16.09 -15.74
C SER A 159 -12.71 -15.24 -15.99
N GLU A 160 -12.35 -15.06 -17.26
CA GLU A 160 -11.29 -14.12 -17.66
C GLU A 160 -11.65 -12.67 -17.30
N ASP A 161 -12.94 -12.33 -17.24
CA ASP A 161 -13.43 -11.01 -16.81
C ASP A 161 -13.24 -10.74 -15.32
N VAL A 162 -13.00 -11.78 -14.51
CA VAL A 162 -12.75 -11.64 -13.07
C VAL A 162 -11.26 -11.33 -12.87
N PRO A 163 -10.88 -10.38 -12.01
CA PRO A 163 -9.47 -10.11 -11.72
C PRO A 163 -8.76 -11.33 -11.13
N VAL A 164 -7.47 -11.53 -11.46
CA VAL A 164 -6.70 -12.73 -11.08
C VAL A 164 -6.72 -13.00 -9.58
N TYR A 165 -6.66 -11.95 -8.75
CA TYR A 165 -6.70 -12.03 -7.29
C TYR A 165 -8.09 -12.45 -6.74
N LEU A 166 -9.14 -12.49 -7.56
CA LEU A 166 -10.48 -12.95 -7.19
C LEU A 166 -10.89 -14.24 -7.91
N ARG A 167 -10.07 -14.79 -8.82
CA ARG A 167 -10.40 -16.01 -9.56
C ARG A 167 -10.33 -17.24 -8.66
N TYR A 168 -11.42 -17.51 -7.96
CA TYR A 168 -11.55 -18.63 -7.03
C TYR A 168 -12.91 -19.31 -7.18
N GLU A 169 -12.90 -20.63 -6.99
CA GLU A 169 -14.09 -21.47 -6.92
C GLU A 169 -14.10 -22.20 -5.57
N GLY A 170 -15.26 -22.16 -4.90
CA GLY A 170 -15.45 -22.80 -3.61
C GLY A 170 -16.11 -21.87 -2.59
N LYS A 171 -16.17 -22.32 -1.35
CA LYS A 171 -16.72 -21.53 -0.25
C LYS A 171 -15.63 -20.62 0.29
N ILE A 172 -15.94 -19.33 0.43
CA ILE A 172 -15.04 -18.33 1.00
C ILE A 172 -15.58 -17.96 2.36
N ARG A 173 -14.82 -18.26 3.41
CA ARG A 173 -15.21 -17.92 4.77
C ARG A 173 -15.08 -16.42 4.99
N LYS A 174 -16.12 -15.81 5.57
CA LYS A 174 -16.03 -14.44 6.09
C LYS A 174 -15.20 -14.46 7.37
N ARG A 175 -14.03 -13.85 7.33
CA ARG A 175 -13.11 -13.72 8.46
C ARG A 175 -13.40 -12.43 9.21
N LYS A 176 -13.01 -12.39 10.48
CA LYS A 176 -12.98 -11.12 11.21
C LYS A 176 -11.71 -10.39 10.79
N MET A 177 -11.88 -9.35 9.99
CA MET A 177 -10.85 -8.42 9.59
C MET A 177 -11.42 -7.02 9.82
N ASP A 178 -10.62 -6.11 10.35
CA ASP A 178 -10.99 -4.71 10.48
C ASP A 178 -10.18 -3.81 9.53
N ARG A 179 -10.45 -2.50 9.56
CA ARG A 179 -9.76 -1.52 8.71
C ARG A 179 -8.26 -1.46 8.97
N ARG A 180 -7.84 -1.68 10.21
CA ARG A 180 -6.42 -1.66 10.60
C ARG A 180 -5.71 -2.84 9.97
N ASP A 181 -6.30 -4.03 10.06
CA ASP A 181 -5.76 -5.23 9.41
C ASP A 181 -5.61 -5.02 7.88
N ALA A 182 -6.61 -4.41 7.25
CA ALA A 182 -6.56 -4.09 5.81
C ALA A 182 -5.42 -3.13 5.46
N GLY A 183 -5.25 -2.06 6.22
CA GLY A 183 -4.18 -1.08 6.01
C GLY A 183 -2.78 -1.70 6.18
N ILE A 184 -2.58 -2.53 7.21
CA ILE A 184 -1.32 -3.25 7.42
C ILE A 184 -0.96 -4.11 6.19
N ILE A 185 -1.95 -4.85 5.65
CA ILE A 185 -1.73 -5.68 4.45
C ILE A 185 -1.30 -4.82 3.24
N PHE A 186 -1.90 -3.64 3.05
CA PHE A 186 -1.55 -2.74 1.96
C PHE A 186 -0.17 -2.11 2.13
N LYS A 187 0.17 -1.68 3.33
CA LYS A 187 1.50 -1.15 3.66
C LYS A 187 2.59 -2.18 3.35
N GLU A 188 2.40 -3.42 3.78
CA GLU A 188 3.32 -4.51 3.45
C GLU A 188 3.39 -4.76 1.94
N MET A 189 2.25 -4.81 1.25
CA MET A 189 2.21 -5.02 -0.20
C MET A 189 3.00 -3.94 -0.95
N TRP A 190 2.80 -2.66 -0.63
CA TRP A 190 3.53 -1.56 -1.26
C TRP A 190 5.02 -1.61 -0.95
N THR A 191 5.38 -1.97 0.29
CA THR A 191 6.78 -2.13 0.70
C THR A 191 7.46 -3.24 -0.10
N GLU A 192 6.82 -4.40 -0.25
CA GLU A 192 7.37 -5.50 -1.03
C GLU A 192 7.43 -5.19 -2.53
N LYS A 193 6.40 -4.53 -3.06
CA LYS A 193 6.38 -4.11 -4.47
C LYS A 193 7.48 -3.11 -4.77
N ALA A 194 7.69 -2.12 -3.91
CA ALA A 194 8.77 -1.14 -4.05
C ALA A 194 10.16 -1.81 -4.07
N LYS A 195 10.40 -2.79 -3.19
CA LYS A 195 11.64 -3.59 -3.19
C LYS A 195 11.81 -4.37 -4.50
N LYS A 196 10.76 -5.06 -4.95
CA LYS A 196 10.79 -5.87 -6.19
C LYS A 196 11.00 -4.98 -7.43
N ASP A 197 10.39 -3.82 -7.47
CA ASP A 197 10.52 -2.88 -8.60
C ASP A 197 11.90 -2.18 -8.59
N ALA A 198 12.52 -1.97 -7.43
CA ALA A 198 13.90 -1.46 -7.34
C ALA A 198 14.94 -2.45 -7.88
N ASP A 199 14.71 -3.76 -7.71
CA ASP A 199 15.60 -4.82 -8.21
C ASP A 199 15.50 -5.02 -9.74
N LYS A 200 14.43 -4.50 -10.38
CA LYS A 200 14.27 -4.60 -11.83
C LYS A 200 15.13 -3.57 -12.56
N THR A 201 15.95 -4.08 -13.48
CA THR A 201 16.81 -3.24 -14.34
C THR A 201 16.12 -2.81 -15.64
N ASP A 202 14.95 -3.34 -15.96
CA ASP A 202 14.23 -3.09 -17.22
C ASP A 202 13.22 -1.94 -17.15
N GLY A 203 12.91 -1.43 -15.95
CA GLY A 203 11.93 -0.36 -15.74
C GLY A 203 10.48 -0.77 -16.00
N SER A 204 10.18 -2.05 -16.18
CA SER A 204 8.83 -2.56 -16.39
C SER A 204 8.12 -2.80 -15.05
N LEU A 205 7.02 -2.08 -14.84
CA LEU A 205 6.18 -2.25 -13.67
C LEU A 205 5.25 -3.45 -13.90
N GLU A 206 5.26 -4.39 -12.95
CA GLU A 206 4.24 -5.45 -12.93
C GLU A 206 2.91 -4.85 -12.50
N ASN A 207 1.84 -5.18 -13.23
CA ASN A 207 0.48 -4.72 -12.90
C ASN A 207 0.11 -5.08 -11.44
N VAL A 208 -0.45 -4.11 -10.72
CA VAL A 208 -0.76 -4.21 -9.29
C VAL A 208 -1.64 -5.43 -8.97
N ALA A 209 -2.68 -5.70 -9.77
CA ALA A 209 -3.57 -6.84 -9.52
C ALA A 209 -2.85 -8.19 -9.64
N SER A 210 -1.90 -8.31 -10.58
CA SER A 210 -1.09 -9.53 -10.75
C SER A 210 -0.07 -9.70 -9.62
N PHE A 211 0.58 -8.60 -9.23
CA PHE A 211 1.49 -8.58 -8.08
C PHE A 211 0.75 -8.93 -6.78
N PHE A 212 -0.42 -8.33 -6.55
CA PHE A 212 -1.22 -8.54 -5.36
C PHE A 212 -1.67 -10.00 -5.20
N ALA A 213 -2.06 -10.67 -6.30
CA ALA A 213 -2.36 -12.09 -6.27
C ALA A 213 -1.15 -12.94 -5.82
N GLN A 214 0.05 -12.64 -6.32
CA GLN A 214 1.28 -13.34 -5.92
C GLN A 214 1.64 -13.06 -4.46
N PHE A 215 1.55 -11.79 -4.04
CA PHE A 215 1.79 -11.36 -2.67
C PHE A 215 0.90 -12.12 -1.68
N MET A 216 -0.41 -12.19 -1.93
CA MET A 216 -1.35 -12.88 -1.04
C MET A 216 -1.05 -14.38 -0.97
N GLN A 217 -0.68 -15.01 -2.09
CA GLN A 217 -0.28 -16.42 -2.10
C GLN A 217 1.02 -16.66 -1.32
N GLN A 218 2.00 -15.77 -1.41
CA GLN A 218 3.27 -15.88 -0.68
C GLN A 218 3.08 -15.66 0.82
N LYS A 219 2.28 -14.65 1.21
CA LYS A 219 2.04 -14.28 2.60
C LYS A 219 1.28 -15.37 3.37
N TYR A 220 0.24 -15.94 2.78
CA TYR A 220 -0.63 -16.91 3.47
C TYR A 220 -0.32 -18.38 3.17
N GLY A 221 0.50 -18.66 2.13
CA GLY A 221 0.99 -19.99 1.75
C GLY A 221 -0.08 -20.92 1.20
N GLU A 222 -1.14 -21.19 1.97
CA GLU A 222 -2.27 -22.01 1.55
C GLU A 222 -3.15 -21.24 0.55
N HIS A 223 -3.34 -21.82 -0.64
CA HIS A 223 -4.11 -21.22 -1.72
C HIS A 223 -5.52 -20.80 -1.30
N ARG A 224 -6.23 -21.64 -0.54
CA ARG A 224 -7.57 -21.31 -0.02
C ARG A 224 -7.52 -20.14 0.95
N ALA A 225 -6.58 -20.16 1.90
CA ALA A 225 -6.44 -19.09 2.88
C ALA A 225 -6.13 -17.75 2.20
N ALA A 226 -5.24 -17.74 1.21
CA ALA A 226 -4.92 -16.53 0.44
C ALA A 226 -6.18 -15.90 -0.17
N PHE A 227 -7.03 -16.68 -0.83
CA PHE A 227 -8.29 -16.18 -1.39
C PHE A 227 -9.29 -15.77 -0.31
N GLU A 228 -9.40 -16.50 0.81
CA GLU A 228 -10.24 -16.06 1.93
C GLU A 228 -9.81 -14.67 2.42
N TRP A 229 -8.52 -14.45 2.66
CA TRP A 229 -8.00 -13.15 3.06
C TRP A 229 -8.23 -12.07 1.98
N THR A 230 -8.01 -12.39 0.71
CA THR A 230 -8.24 -11.45 -0.40
C THR A 230 -9.70 -11.00 -0.50
N TYR A 231 -10.65 -11.93 -0.41
CA TYR A 231 -12.07 -11.59 -0.52
C TYR A 231 -12.55 -10.77 0.66
N ASN A 232 -12.10 -11.08 1.89
CA ASN A 232 -12.43 -10.26 3.06
C ASN A 232 -11.82 -8.86 2.96
N LEU A 233 -10.60 -8.73 2.43
CA LEU A 233 -9.97 -7.45 2.20
C LEU A 233 -10.74 -6.59 1.18
N VAL A 234 -11.16 -7.20 0.08
CA VAL A 234 -11.98 -6.54 -0.94
C VAL A 234 -13.35 -6.13 -0.38
N ASP A 235 -13.99 -6.99 0.42
CA ASP A 235 -15.26 -6.68 1.10
C ASP A 235 -15.10 -5.45 2.02
N ILE A 236 -14.00 -5.34 2.77
CA ILE A 236 -13.73 -4.15 3.59
C ILE A 236 -13.54 -2.91 2.72
N CYS A 237 -12.80 -2.99 1.62
CA CYS A 237 -12.59 -1.84 0.75
C CYS A 237 -13.89 -1.35 0.12
N GLU A 238 -14.75 -2.27 -0.35
CA GLU A 238 -16.05 -1.98 -0.94
C GLU A 238 -17.00 -1.26 0.06
N HIS A 239 -16.84 -1.49 1.37
CA HIS A 239 -17.71 -0.90 2.40
C HIS A 239 -17.09 0.27 3.17
N ASN A 240 -15.86 0.71 2.85
CA ASN A 240 -15.14 1.77 3.57
C ASN A 240 -14.67 2.90 2.66
N GLU A 241 -15.61 3.50 1.93
CA GLU A 241 -15.35 4.62 1.01
C GLU A 241 -14.81 5.89 1.71
N GLU A 242 -15.06 6.05 3.02
CA GLU A 242 -14.61 7.21 3.80
C GLU A 242 -13.10 7.20 4.10
N ASN A 243 -12.41 6.07 3.93
CA ASN A 243 -10.98 5.99 4.20
C ASN A 243 -10.19 6.24 2.90
N ASP A 244 -9.60 7.42 2.77
CA ASP A 244 -8.87 7.84 1.57
C ASP A 244 -7.72 6.92 1.18
N HIS A 245 -7.02 6.34 2.17
CA HIS A 245 -5.93 5.39 1.92
C HIS A 245 -6.45 4.08 1.31
N LEU A 246 -7.50 3.50 1.92
CA LEU A 246 -8.13 2.28 1.40
C LEU A 246 -8.80 2.53 0.04
N LYS A 247 -9.47 3.68 -0.13
CA LYS A 247 -10.12 4.08 -1.38
C LYS A 247 -9.11 4.15 -2.53
N MET A 248 -8.00 4.86 -2.35
CA MET A 248 -6.98 4.98 -3.40
C MET A 248 -6.38 3.62 -3.74
N PHE A 249 -6.04 2.82 -2.73
CA PHE A 249 -5.53 1.47 -2.96
C PHE A 249 -6.51 0.64 -3.78
N TYR A 250 -7.77 0.61 -3.35
CA TYR A 250 -8.81 -0.19 -3.99
C TYR A 250 -9.02 0.26 -5.43
N SER A 251 -9.05 1.58 -5.67
CA SER A 251 -9.16 2.15 -7.01
C SER A 251 -8.00 1.72 -7.91
N ILE A 252 -6.78 1.63 -7.39
CA ILE A 252 -5.63 1.13 -8.16
C ILE A 252 -5.76 -0.38 -8.42
N LEU A 253 -6.22 -1.14 -7.43
CA LEU A 253 -6.42 -2.58 -7.55
C LEU A 253 -7.50 -2.94 -8.59
N THR A 254 -8.57 -2.14 -8.66
CA THR A 254 -9.69 -2.32 -9.61
C THR A 254 -9.43 -1.69 -10.98
N ASP A 255 -8.23 -1.12 -11.20
CA ASP A 255 -7.85 -0.43 -12.43
C ASP A 255 -8.69 0.85 -12.68
N GLU A 256 -9.29 1.43 -11.65
CA GLU A 256 -9.95 2.75 -11.68
C GLU A 256 -8.99 3.92 -11.50
N LEU A 257 -7.81 3.69 -10.95
CA LEU A 257 -6.70 4.64 -10.90
C LEU A 257 -5.42 3.97 -11.34
N ASP A 258 -4.56 4.73 -12.00
CA ASP A 258 -3.24 4.27 -12.39
C ASP A 258 -2.29 4.26 -11.18
N GLU A 259 -1.47 3.23 -11.05
CA GLU A 259 -0.43 3.12 -10.01
C GLU A 259 0.49 4.36 -9.97
N ARG A 260 0.75 4.99 -11.12
CA ARG A 260 1.56 6.21 -11.21
C ARG A 260 0.98 7.37 -10.40
N VAL A 261 -0.34 7.39 -10.15
CA VAL A 261 -0.97 8.38 -9.27
C VAL A 261 -0.41 8.28 -7.86
N TYR A 262 -0.36 7.07 -7.29
CA TYR A 262 0.20 6.82 -5.97
C TYR A 262 1.66 7.28 -5.88
N HIS A 263 2.50 6.84 -6.82
CA HIS A 263 3.92 7.20 -6.82
C HIS A 263 4.14 8.70 -6.98
N SER A 264 3.39 9.35 -7.87
CA SER A 264 3.47 10.81 -8.07
C SER A 264 3.01 11.61 -6.86
N PHE A 265 2.08 11.07 -6.07
CA PHE A 265 1.63 11.68 -4.82
C PHE A 265 2.70 11.54 -3.74
N MET A 266 3.25 10.33 -3.56
CA MET A 266 4.32 10.08 -2.60
C MET A 266 5.59 10.90 -2.88
N GLU A 267 6.00 11.00 -4.15
CA GLU A 267 7.14 11.85 -4.53
C GLU A 267 6.89 13.33 -4.19
N ARG A 268 5.67 13.82 -4.36
CA ARG A 268 5.33 15.20 -4.00
C ARG A 268 5.32 15.43 -2.50
N LEU A 269 4.82 14.48 -1.71
CA LEU A 269 4.89 14.55 -0.26
C LEU A 269 6.35 14.57 0.22
N SER A 270 7.20 13.71 -0.34
CA SER A 270 8.64 13.70 -0.09
C SER A 270 9.27 15.08 -0.34
N ASN A 271 9.04 15.64 -1.52
CA ASN A 271 9.60 16.94 -1.91
C ASN A 271 9.05 18.10 -1.05
N LEU A 272 7.78 18.03 -0.63
CA LEU A 272 7.19 19.01 0.29
C LEU A 272 7.87 18.92 1.66
N PHE A 273 8.02 17.71 2.19
CA PHE A 273 8.69 17.46 3.46
C PHE A 273 10.14 17.96 3.44
N GLU A 274 10.91 17.66 2.39
CA GLU A 274 12.28 18.15 2.22
C GLU A 274 12.33 19.70 2.17
N THR A 275 11.32 20.33 1.57
CA THR A 275 11.22 21.80 1.52
C THR A 275 10.97 22.38 2.91
N LEU A 276 10.10 21.76 3.70
CA LEU A 276 9.83 22.12 5.09
C LEU A 276 11.07 21.93 5.98
N GLU A 277 11.75 20.79 5.84
CA GLU A 277 12.97 20.47 6.59
C GLU A 277 14.09 21.49 6.32
N LYS A 278 14.33 21.80 5.04
CA LYS A 278 15.31 22.82 4.66
C LYS A 278 14.99 24.20 5.26
N LYS A 279 13.71 24.57 5.33
CA LYS A 279 13.27 25.83 5.93
C LYS A 279 13.39 25.84 7.46
N ASP A 280 13.12 24.71 8.09
CA ASP A 280 13.36 24.52 9.52
C ASP A 280 14.86 24.63 9.85
N GLU A 281 15.74 24.02 9.05
CA GLU A 281 17.21 24.17 9.19
C GLU A 281 17.67 25.63 9.11
N GLU A 282 17.07 26.43 8.22
CA GLU A 282 17.36 27.87 8.09
C GLU A 282 16.93 28.67 9.34
N THR A 283 15.96 28.17 10.11
CA THR A 283 15.34 28.88 11.25
C THR A 283 15.71 28.33 12.62
N GLY A 284 16.46 27.23 12.69
CA GLY A 284 17.01 26.68 13.94
C GLY A 284 17.02 25.15 14.04
N GLY A 285 16.33 24.44 13.14
CA GLY A 285 16.31 22.98 13.07
C GLY A 285 15.61 22.33 14.26
N GLU A 286 14.48 22.89 14.70
CA GLU A 286 13.75 22.42 15.89
C GLU A 286 12.68 21.37 15.55
N GLY A 287 12.43 21.09 14.27
CA GLY A 287 11.29 20.32 13.80
C GLY A 287 9.98 21.11 13.84
N LYS A 288 10.04 22.45 14.02
CA LYS A 288 8.86 23.28 14.27
C LYS A 288 8.91 24.61 13.53
N LEU A 289 7.83 24.94 12.84
CA LEU A 289 7.68 26.17 12.06
C LEU A 289 6.57 27.06 12.63
N THR A 290 6.64 28.37 12.42
CA THR A 290 5.49 29.24 12.73
C THR A 290 4.42 29.06 11.66
N THR A 291 3.16 29.35 12.00
CA THR A 291 2.03 29.23 11.07
C THR A 291 2.24 30.03 9.79
N GLU A 292 2.79 31.25 9.91
CA GLU A 292 3.04 32.10 8.75
C GLU A 292 4.11 31.51 7.83
N VAL A 293 5.20 30.98 8.40
CA VAL A 293 6.28 30.37 7.60
C VAL A 293 5.79 29.10 6.91
N PHE A 294 4.99 28.28 7.60
CA PHE A 294 4.41 27.08 7.01
C PHE A 294 3.44 27.42 5.88
N GLU A 295 2.54 28.38 6.09
CA GLU A 295 1.58 28.84 5.07
C GLU A 295 2.30 29.40 3.84
N ASP A 296 3.36 30.21 4.03
CA ASP A 296 4.19 30.73 2.94
C ASP A 296 4.81 29.58 2.12
N ILE A 297 5.30 28.52 2.79
CA ILE A 297 5.86 27.34 2.10
C ILE A 297 4.78 26.61 1.30
N ILE A 298 3.58 26.42 1.85
CA ILE A 298 2.46 25.81 1.14
C ILE A 298 2.08 26.62 -0.10
N LYS A 299 2.00 27.95 0.01
CA LYS A 299 1.71 28.86 -1.12
C LYS A 299 2.80 28.85 -2.18
N GLU A 300 4.07 28.79 -1.77
CA GLU A 300 5.21 28.70 -2.68
C GLU A 300 5.26 27.34 -3.41
N TYR A 301 4.99 26.24 -2.68
CA TYR A 301 5.06 24.89 -3.22
C TYR A 301 3.84 24.53 -4.09
N PHE A 302 2.66 25.06 -3.78
CA PHE A 302 1.42 24.89 -4.54
C PHE A 302 0.93 26.22 -5.14
N PRO A 303 1.65 26.81 -6.10
CA PRO A 303 1.38 28.16 -6.61
C PRO A 303 0.08 28.31 -7.41
N ILE A 304 -0.61 27.19 -7.69
CA ILE A 304 -1.87 27.14 -8.46
C ILE A 304 -3.09 27.05 -7.51
N LYS A 305 -2.90 26.61 -6.27
CA LYS A 305 -3.99 26.52 -5.29
C LYS A 305 -4.49 27.93 -4.97
N ASP A 306 -5.80 28.07 -4.93
CA ASP A 306 -6.46 29.30 -4.49
C ASP A 306 -6.36 29.46 -2.96
N GLU A 307 -6.68 30.66 -2.47
CA GLU A 307 -6.58 30.99 -1.05
C GLU A 307 -7.53 30.15 -0.17
N ASP A 308 -8.71 29.77 -0.67
CA ASP A 308 -9.66 28.94 0.10
C ASP A 308 -9.12 27.51 0.23
N SER A 309 -8.51 26.98 -0.84
CA SER A 309 -7.82 25.68 -0.81
C SER A 309 -6.63 25.69 0.16
N VAL A 310 -5.83 26.76 0.18
CA VAL A 310 -4.73 26.89 1.15
C VAL A 310 -5.27 27.03 2.57
N ALA A 311 -6.31 27.84 2.80
CA ALA A 311 -6.92 28.00 4.11
C ALA A 311 -7.46 26.67 4.66
N ALA A 312 -8.08 25.85 3.81
CA ALA A 312 -8.57 24.52 4.20
C ALA A 312 -7.43 23.54 4.57
N LEU A 313 -6.25 23.67 3.96
CA LEU A 313 -5.06 22.91 4.38
C LEU A 313 -4.57 23.38 5.76
N MET A 314 -4.55 24.69 6.00
CA MET A 314 -4.16 25.26 7.30
C MET A 314 -5.14 24.91 8.41
N GLU A 315 -6.44 24.82 8.11
CA GLU A 315 -7.47 24.33 9.03
C GLU A 315 -7.20 22.86 9.39
N ALA A 316 -6.93 22.01 8.39
CA ALA A 316 -6.61 20.60 8.63
C ALA A 316 -5.36 20.41 9.52
N VAL A 317 -4.32 21.23 9.33
CA VAL A 317 -3.13 21.25 10.22
C VAL A 317 -3.50 21.66 11.65
N THR A 318 -4.34 22.69 11.78
CA THR A 318 -4.78 23.22 13.08
C THR A 318 -5.56 22.17 13.86
N ASP A 319 -6.47 21.49 13.18
CA ASP A 319 -7.31 20.44 13.75
C ASP A 319 -6.51 19.20 14.13
N GLU A 320 -5.61 18.75 13.25
CA GLU A 320 -4.78 17.55 13.45
C GLU A 320 -3.85 17.71 14.66
N LEU A 321 -3.13 18.84 14.73
CA LEU A 321 -2.19 19.10 15.82
C LEU A 321 -2.86 19.76 17.04
N THR A 322 -4.17 20.00 17.00
CA THR A 322 -4.95 20.67 18.05
C THR A 322 -4.30 22.00 18.50
N LEU A 323 -3.85 22.81 17.54
CA LEU A 323 -3.03 24.00 17.81
C LEU A 323 -3.83 25.12 18.47
N GLN A 324 -3.18 25.84 19.38
CA GLN A 324 -3.64 27.14 19.87
C GLN A 324 -2.99 28.28 19.09
N GLU A 325 -3.59 29.48 19.12
CA GLU A 325 -3.18 30.66 18.30
C GLU A 325 -1.68 31.04 18.35
N THR A 326 -0.93 30.60 19.37
CA THR A 326 0.50 30.93 19.55
C THR A 326 1.46 29.76 19.39
N GLU A 327 0.95 28.57 19.08
CA GLU A 327 1.77 27.35 19.00
C GLU A 327 2.45 27.23 17.63
N LYS A 328 3.69 26.73 17.64
CA LYS A 328 4.40 26.38 16.41
C LYS A 328 3.90 25.02 15.90
N ILE A 329 3.86 24.86 14.59
CA ILE A 329 3.49 23.64 13.89
C ILE A 329 4.64 22.63 13.97
N ASP A 330 4.41 21.47 14.56
CA ASP A 330 5.30 20.32 14.47
C ASP A 330 5.08 19.59 13.14
N TYR A 331 5.77 20.05 12.10
CA TYR A 331 5.51 19.59 10.73
C TYR A 331 5.89 18.12 10.54
N ARG A 332 6.68 17.50 11.43
CA ARG A 332 7.06 16.09 11.31
C ARG A 332 5.90 15.18 11.68
N GLU A 333 5.07 15.61 12.63
CA GLU A 333 3.89 14.87 13.06
C GLU A 333 2.85 14.77 11.93
N LEU A 334 2.68 15.82 11.12
CA LEU A 334 1.77 15.84 9.95
C LEU A 334 2.08 14.79 8.87
N PHE A 335 3.32 14.30 8.84
CA PHE A 335 3.75 13.28 7.88
C PHE A 335 3.86 11.90 8.50
N THR A 336 3.50 11.75 9.77
CA THR A 336 3.58 10.46 10.46
C THR A 336 2.42 9.56 10.04
N GLU A 337 2.74 8.36 9.59
CA GLU A 337 1.75 7.32 9.35
C GLU A 337 1.36 6.60 10.64
N GLU A 338 0.08 6.26 10.76
CA GLU A 338 -0.41 5.38 11.80
C GLU A 338 0.05 3.92 11.58
N GLU A 339 -0.23 3.05 12.56
CA GLU A 339 0.14 1.63 12.51
C GLU A 339 -0.39 0.91 11.25
N ASP A 340 -1.56 1.30 10.77
CA ASP A 340 -2.19 0.76 9.57
C ASP A 340 -1.78 1.45 8.26
N GLY A 341 -0.83 2.39 8.31
CA GLY A 341 -0.41 3.16 7.14
C GLY A 341 -1.40 4.26 6.73
N SER A 342 -2.45 4.51 7.52
CA SER A 342 -3.31 5.68 7.31
C SER A 342 -2.57 6.97 7.65
N THR A 343 -2.99 8.06 7.00
CA THR A 343 -2.40 9.39 7.13
C THR A 343 -3.37 10.35 7.80
N GLY A 344 -2.82 11.39 8.42
CA GLY A 344 -3.60 12.43 9.11
C GLY A 344 -4.47 13.31 8.20
N PRO A 345 -5.41 14.07 8.79
CA PRO A 345 -6.29 15.02 8.10
C PRO A 345 -5.60 15.92 7.06
N PHE A 346 -4.40 16.42 7.33
CA PHE A 346 -3.65 17.28 6.41
C PHE A 346 -3.34 16.58 5.07
N ILE A 347 -2.77 15.38 5.11
CA ILE A 347 -2.45 14.60 3.91
C ILE A 347 -3.72 14.15 3.19
N ASN A 348 -4.75 13.76 3.94
CA ASN A 348 -6.06 13.39 3.37
C ASN A 348 -6.69 14.57 2.63
N LYS A 349 -6.64 15.77 3.21
CA LYS A 349 -7.13 16.99 2.57
C LYS A 349 -6.35 17.33 1.30
N LEU A 350 -5.02 17.20 1.34
CA LEU A 350 -4.18 17.40 0.15
C LEU A 350 -4.54 16.43 -0.97
N ARG A 351 -4.77 15.15 -0.64
CA ARG A 351 -5.19 14.12 -1.59
C ARG A 351 -6.57 14.42 -2.21
N SER A 352 -7.53 14.81 -1.40
CA SER A 352 -8.87 15.21 -1.86
C SER A 352 -8.81 16.39 -2.82
N GLN A 353 -8.02 17.43 -2.48
CA GLN A 353 -7.82 18.57 -3.39
C GLN A 353 -7.15 18.16 -4.71
N ASP A 354 -6.16 17.26 -4.69
CA ASP A 354 -5.53 16.77 -5.92
C ASP A 354 -6.51 16.00 -6.82
N GLU A 355 -7.42 15.22 -6.23
CA GLU A 355 -8.48 14.50 -6.96
C GLU A 355 -9.48 15.48 -7.61
N GLU A 356 -9.87 16.52 -6.88
CA GLU A 356 -10.76 17.59 -7.37
C GLU A 356 -10.10 18.40 -8.49
N GLU A 357 -8.84 18.82 -8.31
CA GLU A 357 -8.06 19.57 -9.31
C GLU A 357 -7.86 18.77 -10.61
N ARG A 358 -7.56 17.47 -10.50
CA ARG A 358 -7.48 16.58 -11.66
C ARG A 358 -8.80 16.53 -12.41
N THR A 359 -9.90 16.36 -11.67
CA THR A 359 -11.25 16.30 -12.25
C THR A 359 -11.58 17.59 -12.99
N TYR A 360 -11.34 18.74 -12.37
CA TYR A 360 -11.55 20.04 -12.98
C TYR A 360 -10.73 20.21 -14.26
N TYR A 361 -9.44 19.88 -14.21
CA TYR A 361 -8.54 20.02 -15.35
C TYR A 361 -8.95 19.12 -16.54
N VAL A 362 -9.38 17.89 -16.28
CA VAL A 362 -9.89 16.99 -17.33
C VAL A 362 -11.20 17.51 -17.94
N GLU A 363 -12.07 18.10 -17.14
CA GLU A 363 -13.30 18.72 -17.64
C GLU A 363 -13.03 19.99 -18.46
N GLU A 364 -12.00 20.76 -18.14
CA GLU A 364 -11.56 21.88 -18.99
C GLU A 364 -11.02 21.39 -20.35
N ILE A 365 -10.24 20.31 -20.37
CA ILE A 365 -9.81 19.66 -21.62
C ILE A 365 -11.04 19.22 -22.43
N ARG A 366 -12.04 18.61 -21.78
CA ARG A 366 -13.29 18.18 -22.41
C ARG A 366 -14.03 19.38 -23.03
N LYS A 367 -14.16 20.48 -22.27
CA LYS A 367 -14.84 21.71 -22.70
C LYS A 367 -14.15 22.35 -23.90
N GLU A 368 -12.81 22.42 -23.90
CA GLU A 368 -12.02 22.96 -25.01
C GLU A 368 -12.14 22.11 -26.29
N LEU A 369 -12.23 20.79 -26.14
CA LEU A 369 -12.43 19.89 -27.28
C LEU A 369 -13.87 19.88 -27.81
N GLY A 370 -14.85 20.27 -27.00
CA GLY A 370 -16.27 20.32 -27.34
C GLY A 370 -16.88 18.92 -27.57
N GLU A 371 -18.01 18.85 -28.29
CA GLU A 371 -18.70 17.57 -28.59
C GLU A 371 -18.08 16.80 -29.76
N LYS A 372 -16.76 16.62 -29.75
CA LYS A 372 -16.07 15.81 -30.76
C LYS A 372 -16.27 14.33 -30.47
N GLY A 373 -16.48 13.55 -31.53
CA GLY A 373 -16.50 12.09 -31.46
C GLY A 373 -15.10 11.56 -31.22
N ASP A 374 -14.33 11.37 -32.29
CA ASP A 374 -12.94 10.92 -32.20
C ASP A 374 -11.97 12.10 -32.29
N VAL A 375 -11.02 12.15 -31.36
CA VAL A 375 -10.03 13.21 -31.25
C VAL A 375 -8.67 12.67 -31.70
N PRO A 376 -7.98 13.35 -32.64
CA PRO A 376 -6.62 13.00 -33.04
C PRO A 376 -5.58 13.68 -32.13
N VAL A 377 -4.39 13.07 -32.02
CA VAL A 377 -3.28 13.53 -31.15
C VAL A 377 -2.97 15.03 -31.28
N PRO A 378 -2.87 15.62 -32.49
CA PRO A 378 -2.57 17.04 -32.63
C PRO A 378 -3.62 17.96 -32.00
N GLU A 379 -4.89 17.55 -32.01
CA GLU A 379 -5.99 18.35 -31.45
C GLU A 379 -5.99 18.32 -29.93
N LEU A 380 -5.83 17.14 -29.31
CA LEU A 380 -5.70 17.05 -27.85
C LEU A 380 -4.47 17.84 -27.37
N ARG A 381 -3.35 17.75 -28.08
CA ARG A 381 -2.15 18.53 -27.78
C ARG A 381 -2.41 20.03 -27.83
N MET A 382 -3.17 20.49 -28.81
CA MET A 382 -3.53 21.91 -28.94
C MET A 382 -4.46 22.34 -27.79
N ALA A 383 -5.48 21.55 -27.47
CA ALA A 383 -6.39 21.84 -26.37
C ALA A 383 -5.65 21.97 -25.03
N ILE A 384 -4.76 21.03 -24.71
CA ILE A 384 -3.92 21.09 -23.49
C ILE A 384 -3.08 22.37 -23.46
N ALA A 385 -2.44 22.73 -24.58
CA ALA A 385 -1.60 23.91 -24.66
C ALA A 385 -2.39 25.24 -24.62
N VAL A 386 -3.69 25.21 -24.94
CA VAL A 386 -4.58 26.37 -24.83
C VAL A 386 -5.01 26.58 -23.38
N ILE A 387 -5.46 25.52 -22.71
CA ILE A 387 -5.93 25.62 -21.31
C ILE A 387 -4.79 25.82 -20.31
N ASP A 388 -3.60 25.30 -20.62
CA ASP A 388 -2.40 25.38 -19.78
C ASP A 388 -1.23 25.89 -20.63
N ALA A 389 -1.03 27.21 -20.63
CA ALA A 389 -0.02 27.84 -21.47
C ALA A 389 1.42 27.64 -20.95
N GLU A 390 1.59 27.31 -19.67
CA GLU A 390 2.92 27.13 -19.04
C GLU A 390 3.37 25.67 -18.99
N ILE A 391 2.50 24.72 -19.35
CA ILE A 391 2.85 23.30 -19.42
C ILE A 391 4.03 23.06 -20.36
N ASP A 392 5.04 22.33 -19.86
CA ASP A 392 6.19 21.99 -20.66
C ASP A 392 5.89 20.81 -21.61
N LYS A 393 6.75 20.68 -22.62
CA LYS A 393 6.60 19.65 -23.65
C LYS A 393 6.64 18.23 -23.07
N ALA A 394 7.40 17.97 -22.01
CA ALA A 394 7.50 16.63 -21.44
C ALA A 394 6.18 16.22 -20.80
N ASN A 395 5.56 17.12 -20.04
CA ASN A 395 4.23 16.89 -19.44
C ASN A 395 3.13 16.73 -20.50
N ILE A 396 3.12 17.55 -21.55
CA ILE A 396 2.19 17.36 -22.68
C ILE A 396 2.35 15.95 -23.27
N MET A 397 3.57 15.57 -23.61
CA MET A 397 3.83 14.26 -24.23
C MET A 397 3.39 13.12 -23.30
N PHE A 398 3.64 13.26 -22.00
CA PHE A 398 3.20 12.29 -20.99
C PHE A 398 1.66 12.17 -20.93
N TYR A 399 0.92 13.28 -20.91
CA TYR A 399 -0.55 13.24 -20.92
C TYR A 399 -1.10 12.60 -22.20
N LEU A 400 -0.46 12.86 -23.34
CA LEU A 400 -0.82 12.21 -24.60
C LEU A 400 -0.56 10.68 -24.56
N THR A 401 0.52 10.22 -23.93
CA THR A 401 0.78 8.77 -23.78
C THR A 401 -0.30 8.09 -22.94
N ILE A 402 -0.83 8.78 -21.93
CA ILE A 402 -1.94 8.29 -21.10
C ILE A 402 -3.23 8.26 -21.93
N ALA A 403 -3.58 9.37 -22.60
CA ALA A 403 -4.82 9.48 -23.36
C ALA A 403 -4.94 8.44 -24.49
N TYR A 404 -3.84 8.18 -25.20
CA TYR A 404 -3.82 7.25 -26.35
C TYR A 404 -3.34 5.84 -25.99
N ASP A 405 -2.96 5.60 -24.73
CA ASP A 405 -2.48 4.30 -24.24
C ASP A 405 -1.34 3.74 -25.11
N THR A 406 -0.29 4.54 -25.26
CA THR A 406 0.82 4.26 -26.18
C THR A 406 2.11 4.91 -25.72
N ASP A 407 3.25 4.39 -26.17
CA ASP A 407 4.55 5.00 -25.93
C ASP A 407 4.77 6.28 -26.74
N VAL A 408 5.72 7.10 -26.26
CA VAL A 408 6.13 8.36 -26.91
C VAL A 408 6.58 8.15 -28.36
N GLU A 409 7.21 7.01 -28.65
CA GLU A 409 7.74 6.70 -29.99
C GLU A 409 6.63 6.39 -31.01
N THR A 410 5.55 5.77 -30.56
CA THR A 410 4.42 5.34 -31.40
C THR A 410 3.27 6.33 -31.40
N LEU A 411 3.28 7.33 -30.51
CA LEU A 411 2.24 8.35 -30.38
C LEU A 411 1.88 9.06 -31.71
N ASN A 412 2.86 9.32 -32.58
CA ASN A 412 2.60 9.95 -33.89
C ASN A 412 1.82 9.06 -34.87
N LYS A 413 1.67 7.77 -34.57
CA LYS A 413 0.92 6.79 -35.35
C LYS A 413 -0.38 6.36 -34.66
N ALA A 414 -0.69 6.91 -33.49
CA ALA A 414 -1.90 6.57 -32.76
C ALA A 414 -3.14 6.96 -33.58
N GLU A 415 -4.11 6.06 -33.60
CA GLU A 415 -5.41 6.34 -34.22
C GLU A 415 -6.21 7.32 -33.35
N PRO A 416 -7.14 8.09 -33.93
CA PRO A 416 -8.07 8.90 -33.16
C PRO A 416 -8.85 8.06 -32.15
N VAL A 417 -9.05 8.60 -30.94
CA VAL A 417 -9.76 7.93 -29.84
C VAL A 417 -10.94 8.79 -29.43
N SER A 418 -12.03 8.16 -28.98
CA SER A 418 -13.20 8.91 -28.54
C SER A 418 -12.88 9.82 -27.34
N LEU A 419 -13.53 10.99 -27.30
CA LEU A 419 -13.31 11.96 -26.21
C LEU A 419 -13.57 11.36 -24.83
N ASP A 420 -14.62 10.54 -24.68
CA ASP A 420 -14.95 9.91 -23.40
C ASP A 420 -13.85 8.96 -22.92
N VAL A 421 -13.24 8.19 -23.81
CA VAL A 421 -12.13 7.29 -23.46
C VAL A 421 -10.88 8.07 -23.10
N ILE A 422 -10.60 9.17 -23.81
CA ILE A 422 -9.50 10.08 -23.48
C ILE A 422 -9.68 10.65 -22.07
N CYS A 423 -10.85 11.25 -21.78
CA CYS A 423 -11.15 11.82 -20.48
C CYS A 423 -11.08 10.76 -19.37
N GLN A 424 -11.62 9.56 -19.61
CA GLN A 424 -11.52 8.45 -18.66
C GLN A 424 -10.06 8.11 -18.37
N ARG A 425 -9.21 7.96 -19.39
CA ARG A 425 -7.79 7.61 -19.21
C ARG A 425 -7.02 8.72 -18.49
N LEU A 426 -7.27 9.99 -18.82
CA LEU A 426 -6.66 11.12 -18.13
C LEU A 426 -7.09 11.20 -16.67
N GLN A 427 -8.37 10.93 -16.37
CA GLN A 427 -8.89 10.89 -15.00
C GLN A 427 -8.23 9.79 -14.15
N ARG A 428 -7.85 8.67 -14.78
CA ARG A 428 -7.14 7.56 -14.14
C ARG A 428 -5.67 7.89 -13.86
N GLY A 429 -5.05 8.77 -14.64
CA GLY A 429 -3.62 9.06 -14.59
C GLY A 429 -3.23 10.22 -13.65
N PRO A 430 -1.92 10.43 -13.41
CA PRO A 430 -1.41 11.56 -12.64
C PRO A 430 -1.36 12.84 -13.49
N VAL A 431 -2.54 13.29 -13.93
CA VAL A 431 -2.71 14.50 -14.74
C VAL A 431 -3.03 15.68 -13.83
N ARG A 432 -2.36 16.81 -14.04
CA ARG A 432 -2.59 18.06 -13.31
C ARG A 432 -2.27 19.28 -14.17
N ARG A 433 -2.81 20.42 -13.76
CA ARG A 433 -2.40 21.72 -14.30
C ARG A 433 -0.99 22.07 -13.81
N ILE A 434 -0.17 22.64 -14.69
CA ILE A 434 1.20 23.07 -14.41
C ILE A 434 1.28 24.60 -14.31
N GLY A 435 0.58 25.31 -15.21
CA GLY A 435 0.56 26.76 -15.22
C GLY A 435 -0.48 27.39 -14.31
N LYS A 436 -0.26 28.64 -13.92
CA LYS A 436 -1.29 29.42 -13.22
C LYS A 436 -2.49 29.64 -14.15
N LEU A 437 -3.71 29.57 -13.59
CA LEU A 437 -4.92 30.01 -14.29
C LEU A 437 -4.72 31.45 -14.75
N ASN A 438 -4.97 31.72 -16.04
CA ASN A 438 -5.04 33.09 -16.51
C ASN A 438 -6.23 33.73 -15.80
N SER A 439 -5.95 34.60 -14.83
CA SER A 439 -6.94 35.29 -13.98
C SER A 439 -7.91 36.19 -14.75
N SER A 440 -7.82 36.26 -16.09
CA SER A 440 -8.76 36.97 -16.96
C SER A 440 -10.08 36.22 -17.21
N GLU A 441 -10.22 34.95 -16.79
CA GLU A 441 -11.45 34.17 -17.00
C GLU A 441 -12.31 33.99 -15.74
N LEU A 442 -11.86 34.47 -14.58
CA LEU A 442 -12.62 34.41 -13.31
C LEU A 442 -13.44 35.68 -13.02
N GLU A 443 -13.54 36.63 -13.96
CA GLU A 443 -14.36 37.85 -13.78
C GLU A 443 -15.74 37.78 -14.46
N ASP A 444 -16.10 36.67 -15.12
CA ASP A 444 -17.39 36.50 -15.79
C ASP A 444 -18.15 35.25 -15.31
N GLU A 445 -18.47 35.15 -14.01
CA GLU A 445 -19.64 34.40 -13.51
C GLU A 445 -20.44 35.20 -12.47
#